data_AF-A0A0F9AUU9-F1
#
_entry.id   AF-A0A0F9AUU9-F1
#
_cell.length_a   1.000
_cell.length_b   1.000
_cell.length_c   1.000
_cell.angle_alpha   90.00
_cell.angle_beta   90.00
_cell.angle_gamma   90.00
#
_symmetry.space_group_name_H-M   'P 1'
#
loop_
_entity.id
_entity.type
_entity.pdbx_description
1 polymer ?
#
loop_
_entity_poly.entity_id
_entity_poly.type
_entity_poly.pdbx_seq_one_letter_code
_entity_poly.pdbx_strand_id
1 'polypeptide(L)'
;GLVVEVAGYSVAVQRPYEDTISMLKEVNSKGLKTAIISDFYLPGRYFKQLILYHQLEKYVNAVFISADTGLTKASGRNYPSVLKAFACRPENIVMVGDNLHADHDMAKKNGINSFFIDRQEQKTVYTRWSKKELPERVEKLKRQISGEVEKNSNHVFPELALILWHFSYLLWQRLYWNGIRDVFFFSKEGEFLKFLFQRFQNDFFGAQIIQSHYLIISRKASYIGSLKPLKEENFTGIFNQYRNISPRDFLLSLSFNEEEARDICDNLNINFAEILTNFPDSTEFYNIFSFKKFQTLYENKRNEQRNNLISYLDSFGIDYHRDGINIVDVGWKGSIQDNLFFTLKEKVNISGYYVGLFQPTNVREKNRKTGVLFSETPQKSSYFDIYRTNTSLFEMILGASHGSADGYYTREERDPLDNRPHSRISHCVNLGEKEICITTVDYPEERHLFKKHIKPLQKNLYN
;
A
#
# COMPACT_ATOMS: atom_id res chain seq x y z
N GLY A 1 26.69 8.77 -30.82
CA GLY A 1 25.72 9.12 -29.75
C GLY A 1 26.44 9.33 -28.44
N LEU A 2 25.92 10.18 -27.56
CA LEU A 2 26.54 10.56 -26.28
C LEU A 2 25.73 10.06 -25.08
N VAL A 3 26.37 9.66 -23.98
CA VAL A 3 25.66 9.13 -22.80
C VAL A 3 26.09 9.79 -21.49
N VAL A 4 25.16 10.09 -20.57
CA VAL A 4 25.38 10.86 -19.32
C VAL A 4 24.67 10.22 -18.11
N GLU A 5 25.21 10.35 -16.89
CA GLU A 5 24.69 9.81 -15.62
C GLU A 5 24.23 10.90 -14.61
N VAL A 6 23.19 10.61 -13.80
CA VAL A 6 22.61 11.51 -12.77
C VAL A 6 22.31 10.70 -11.49
N ALA A 7 22.62 11.25 -10.29
CA ALA A 7 22.38 10.60 -9.00
C ALA A 7 21.63 11.51 -7.99
N GLY A 8 20.54 10.98 -7.39
CA GLY A 8 19.79 11.56 -6.27
C GLY A 8 18.38 10.97 -6.12
N TYR A 9 17.69 11.20 -5.00
CA TYR A 9 16.42 10.51 -4.65
C TYR A 9 15.18 11.42 -4.70
N SER A 10 15.34 12.76 -4.74
CA SER A 10 14.24 13.71 -4.92
C SER A 10 14.51 14.67 -6.07
N VAL A 11 13.49 14.93 -6.89
CA VAL A 11 13.55 15.86 -8.03
C VAL A 11 13.96 17.28 -7.60
N ALA A 12 13.54 17.71 -6.40
CA ALA A 12 13.79 19.06 -5.90
C ALA A 12 15.23 19.27 -5.36
N VAL A 13 15.95 18.20 -5.04
CA VAL A 13 17.32 18.28 -4.50
C VAL A 13 18.38 17.88 -5.52
N GLN A 14 17.97 17.30 -6.65
CA GLN A 14 18.87 17.01 -7.75
C GLN A 14 19.16 18.27 -8.54
N ARG A 15 20.45 18.47 -8.83
CA ARG A 15 20.91 19.55 -9.70
C ARG A 15 21.81 18.95 -10.78
N PRO A 16 21.45 19.08 -12.07
CA PRO A 16 22.37 18.71 -13.14
C PRO A 16 23.63 19.59 -13.08
N TYR A 17 24.77 19.02 -13.46
CA TYR A 17 25.98 19.83 -13.61
C TYR A 17 25.85 20.75 -14.84
N GLU A 18 26.19 22.03 -14.67
CA GLU A 18 26.06 23.04 -15.74
C GLU A 18 26.90 22.70 -16.98
N ASP A 19 28.08 22.11 -16.78
CA ASP A 19 28.95 21.65 -17.86
C ASP A 19 28.29 20.55 -18.71
N THR A 20 27.55 19.67 -18.06
CA THR A 20 26.83 18.55 -18.65
C THR A 20 25.64 19.04 -19.45
N ILE A 21 24.89 20.02 -18.92
CA ILE A 21 23.80 20.68 -19.65
C ILE A 21 24.36 21.38 -20.90
N SER A 22 25.48 22.09 -20.76
CA SER A 22 26.12 22.81 -21.87
C SER A 22 26.57 21.85 -22.96
N MET A 23 27.19 20.74 -22.59
CA MET A 23 27.60 19.69 -23.52
C MET A 23 26.39 19.01 -24.21
N LEU A 24 25.30 18.71 -23.49
CA LEU A 24 24.08 18.16 -24.10
C LEU A 24 23.48 19.11 -25.15
N LYS A 25 23.47 20.42 -24.86
CA LYS A 25 23.03 21.46 -25.80
C LYS A 25 23.89 21.50 -27.06
N GLU A 26 25.21 21.49 -26.90
CA GLU A 26 26.15 21.54 -28.02
C GLU A 26 26.05 20.29 -28.90
N VAL A 27 26.00 19.11 -28.29
CA VAL A 27 25.85 17.83 -29.01
C VAL A 27 24.53 17.78 -29.78
N ASN A 28 23.45 18.26 -29.18
CA ASN A 28 22.16 18.37 -29.86
C ASN A 28 22.21 19.36 -31.04
N SER A 29 22.91 20.51 -30.92
CA SER A 29 23.07 21.45 -32.05
C SER A 29 23.85 20.88 -33.24
N LYS A 30 24.65 19.84 -33.01
CA LYS A 30 25.38 19.10 -34.06
C LYS A 30 24.55 17.95 -34.66
N GLY A 31 23.28 17.82 -34.29
CA GLY A 31 22.39 16.76 -34.78
C GLY A 31 22.72 15.37 -34.24
N LEU A 32 23.54 15.27 -33.18
CA LEU A 32 23.91 14.00 -32.58
C LEU A 32 22.84 13.55 -31.59
N LYS A 33 22.53 12.25 -31.63
CA LYS A 33 21.61 11.64 -30.67
C LYS A 33 22.30 11.37 -29.33
N THR A 34 21.54 11.52 -28.25
CA THR A 34 21.98 11.35 -26.87
C THR A 34 21.14 10.31 -26.14
N ALA A 35 21.74 9.66 -25.16
CA ALA A 35 21.05 8.77 -24.23
C ALA A 35 21.48 9.06 -22.79
N ILE A 36 20.74 8.54 -21.83
CA ILE A 36 21.19 8.41 -20.44
C ILE A 36 21.32 6.92 -20.14
N ILE A 37 22.43 6.52 -19.51
CA ILE A 37 22.67 5.14 -19.06
C ILE A 37 23.13 5.17 -17.62
N SER A 38 22.42 4.48 -16.74
CA SER A 38 22.78 4.45 -15.32
C SER A 38 22.46 3.10 -14.68
N ASP A 39 23.39 2.66 -13.83
CA ASP A 39 23.19 1.52 -12.94
C ASP A 39 22.47 2.02 -11.70
N PHE A 40 21.16 2.19 -11.84
CA PHE A 40 20.31 2.78 -10.83
C PHE A 40 19.17 1.86 -10.44
N TYR A 41 18.74 1.96 -9.18
CA TYR A 41 17.65 1.16 -8.65
C TYR A 41 16.29 1.75 -9.08
N LEU A 42 16.10 3.08 -9.15
CA LEU A 42 14.83 3.62 -9.66
C LEU A 42 14.64 3.36 -11.17
N PRO A 43 13.43 2.98 -11.62
CA PRO A 43 13.15 2.70 -13.03
C PRO A 43 13.23 3.96 -13.90
N GLY A 44 13.43 3.80 -15.20
CA GLY A 44 13.66 4.89 -16.16
C GLY A 44 12.52 5.89 -16.31
N ARG A 45 11.29 5.52 -15.91
CA ARG A 45 10.19 6.49 -15.77
C ARG A 45 10.52 7.65 -14.81
N TYR A 46 11.34 7.41 -13.78
CA TYR A 46 11.81 8.45 -12.87
C TYR A 46 12.79 9.39 -13.56
N PHE A 47 13.73 8.85 -14.33
CA PHE A 47 14.67 9.66 -15.11
C PHE A 47 13.95 10.53 -16.14
N LYS A 48 12.88 10.03 -16.78
CA LYS A 48 12.05 10.85 -17.68
C LYS A 48 11.44 12.06 -16.95
N GLN A 49 11.06 11.91 -15.69
CA GLN A 49 10.53 13.02 -14.88
C GLN A 49 11.60 14.00 -14.45
N LEU A 50 12.80 13.53 -14.09
CA LEU A 50 13.95 14.40 -13.84
C LEU A 50 14.31 15.23 -15.08
N ILE A 51 14.38 14.58 -16.24
CA ILE A 51 14.67 15.22 -17.53
C ILE A 51 13.62 16.30 -17.82
N LEU A 52 12.33 15.99 -17.65
CA LEU A 52 11.24 16.94 -17.85
C LEU A 52 11.29 18.12 -16.87
N TYR A 53 11.52 17.85 -15.58
CA TYR A 53 11.61 18.87 -14.55
C TYR A 53 12.74 19.87 -14.81
N HIS A 54 13.89 19.37 -15.29
CA HIS A 54 15.03 20.19 -15.67
C HIS A 54 14.96 20.74 -17.11
N GLN A 55 13.86 20.54 -17.84
CA GLN A 55 13.64 21.02 -19.21
C GLN A 55 14.72 20.52 -20.21
N LEU A 56 15.10 19.26 -20.05
CA LEU A 56 16.13 18.58 -20.85
C LEU A 56 15.57 17.60 -21.89
N GLU A 57 14.25 17.47 -22.01
CA GLU A 57 13.58 16.49 -22.86
C GLU A 57 13.96 16.59 -24.33
N LYS A 58 14.26 17.81 -24.81
CA LYS A 58 14.70 18.05 -26.18
C LYS A 58 16.16 17.63 -26.44
N TYR A 59 16.95 17.39 -25.39
CA TYR A 59 18.36 17.04 -25.48
C TYR A 59 18.66 15.60 -25.09
N VAL A 60 17.65 14.79 -24.74
CA VAL A 60 17.83 13.38 -24.32
C VAL A 60 16.89 12.49 -25.14
N ASN A 61 17.44 11.70 -26.07
CA ASN A 61 16.61 10.88 -26.96
C ASN A 61 16.20 9.52 -26.39
N ALA A 62 16.98 8.96 -25.47
CA ALA A 62 16.71 7.65 -24.88
C ALA A 62 17.24 7.55 -23.44
N VAL A 63 16.69 6.63 -22.66
CA VAL A 63 17.09 6.36 -21.27
C VAL A 63 17.17 4.85 -21.06
N PHE A 64 18.29 4.37 -20.51
CA PHE A 64 18.59 2.97 -20.25
C PHE A 64 18.99 2.79 -18.79
N ILE A 65 18.06 2.34 -17.95
CA ILE A 65 18.31 2.14 -16.52
C ILE A 65 18.35 0.66 -16.19
N SER A 66 19.33 0.23 -15.39
CA SER A 66 19.48 -1.17 -15.00
C SER A 66 18.24 -1.76 -14.32
N ALA A 67 17.46 -0.94 -13.61
CA ALA A 67 16.20 -1.38 -12.99
C ALA A 67 15.10 -1.76 -14.00
N ASP A 68 15.13 -1.23 -15.22
CA ASP A 68 14.16 -1.58 -16.26
C ASP A 68 14.58 -2.84 -17.02
N THR A 69 15.89 -3.04 -17.21
CA THR A 69 16.42 -4.08 -18.11
C THR A 69 17.05 -5.26 -17.38
N GLY A 70 17.40 -5.12 -16.10
CA GLY A 70 18.23 -6.06 -15.36
C GLY A 70 19.71 -6.10 -15.82
N LEU A 71 20.11 -5.22 -16.74
CA LEU A 71 21.44 -5.19 -17.35
C LEU A 71 22.21 -3.97 -16.83
N THR A 72 23.43 -4.20 -16.35
CA THR A 72 24.28 -3.14 -15.78
C THR A 72 25.41 -2.74 -16.72
N LYS A 73 25.83 -1.47 -16.64
CA LYS A 73 27.07 -0.92 -17.24
C LYS A 73 28.28 -1.61 -16.66
N ALA A 74 28.30 -1.81 -15.34
CA ALA A 74 29.38 -2.47 -14.63
C ALA A 74 29.65 -3.90 -15.13
N SER A 75 28.62 -4.63 -15.60
CA SER A 75 28.83 -5.95 -16.23
C SER A 75 29.16 -5.88 -17.73
N GLY A 76 29.08 -4.69 -18.33
CA GLY A 76 29.19 -4.47 -19.78
C GLY A 76 27.96 -4.91 -20.59
N ARG A 77 26.97 -5.57 -19.97
CA ARG A 77 25.83 -6.17 -20.68
C ARG A 77 24.77 -5.17 -21.13
N ASN A 78 24.79 -3.94 -20.61
CA ASN A 78 23.84 -2.90 -21.02
C ASN A 78 24.21 -2.27 -22.39
N TYR A 79 25.50 -2.24 -22.74
CA TYR A 79 25.98 -1.60 -23.98
C TYR A 79 25.42 -2.20 -25.28
N PRO A 80 25.31 -3.54 -25.44
CA PRO A 80 24.65 -4.13 -26.62
C PRO A 80 23.22 -3.64 -26.86
N SER A 81 22.46 -3.42 -25.79
CA SER A 81 21.09 -2.90 -25.87
C SER A 81 21.05 -1.46 -26.40
N VAL A 82 22.03 -0.63 -26.01
CA VAL A 82 22.18 0.74 -26.52
C VAL A 82 22.54 0.73 -28.01
N LEU A 83 23.50 -0.09 -28.42
CA LEU A 83 23.91 -0.22 -29.83
C LEU A 83 22.72 -0.62 -30.71
N LYS A 84 21.94 -1.60 -30.26
CA LYS A 84 20.74 -2.07 -30.94
C LYS A 84 19.68 -0.96 -31.05
N ALA A 85 19.43 -0.23 -29.97
CA ALA A 85 18.41 0.83 -29.95
C ALA A 85 18.74 2.01 -30.88
N PHE A 86 20.01 2.34 -31.05
CA PHE A 86 20.44 3.41 -31.96
C PHE A 86 20.81 2.94 -33.37
N ALA A 87 20.79 1.63 -33.63
CA ALA A 87 21.24 1.03 -34.90
C ALA A 87 22.62 1.58 -35.34
N CYS A 88 23.55 1.70 -34.39
CA CYS A 88 24.86 2.30 -34.60
C CYS A 88 25.98 1.28 -34.37
N ARG A 89 27.07 1.42 -35.13
CA ARG A 89 28.32 0.71 -34.86
C ARG A 89 28.97 1.23 -33.57
N PRO A 90 29.66 0.36 -32.80
CA PRO A 90 30.34 0.77 -31.56
C PRO A 90 31.26 1.98 -31.73
N GLU A 91 32.00 2.04 -32.85
CA GLU A 91 32.93 3.15 -33.13
C GLU A 91 32.22 4.53 -33.22
N ASN A 92 30.93 4.55 -33.52
CA ASN A 92 30.12 5.77 -33.70
C ASN A 92 29.42 6.23 -32.41
N ILE A 93 29.71 5.59 -31.28
CA ILE A 93 29.20 5.95 -29.96
C ILE A 93 30.36 6.39 -29.07
N VAL A 94 30.11 7.44 -28.28
CA VAL A 94 31.01 7.89 -27.22
C VAL A 94 30.26 7.79 -25.89
N MET A 95 30.73 6.94 -24.99
CA MET A 95 30.28 6.88 -23.61
C MET A 95 30.95 7.99 -22.81
N VAL A 96 30.18 8.76 -22.03
CA VAL A 96 30.71 9.78 -21.13
C VAL A 96 30.26 9.45 -19.71
N GLY A 97 31.20 9.38 -18.77
CA GLY A 97 30.85 8.98 -17.41
C GLY A 97 32.01 9.14 -16.43
N ASP A 98 31.71 8.99 -15.14
CA ASP A 98 32.61 9.28 -14.04
C ASP A 98 33.06 8.02 -13.28
N ASN A 99 32.69 6.84 -13.78
CA ASN A 99 33.11 5.55 -13.27
C ASN A 99 34.11 4.90 -14.24
N LEU A 100 35.36 4.74 -13.79
CA LEU A 100 36.42 4.19 -14.62
C LEU A 100 36.10 2.75 -15.09
N HIS A 101 35.58 1.92 -14.19
CA HIS A 101 35.25 0.55 -14.54
C HIS A 101 34.01 0.46 -15.43
N ALA A 102 32.90 1.06 -14.99
CA ALA A 102 31.61 0.90 -15.64
C ALA A 102 31.48 1.70 -16.94
N ASP A 103 31.99 2.94 -16.99
CA ASP A 103 31.77 3.87 -18.11
C ASP A 103 32.94 3.90 -19.10
N HIS A 104 34.17 3.61 -18.65
CA HIS A 104 35.35 3.60 -19.52
C HIS A 104 35.74 2.17 -19.92
N ASP A 105 36.10 1.32 -18.96
CA ASP A 105 36.66 -0.01 -19.27
C ASP A 105 35.63 -0.92 -19.93
N MET A 106 34.40 -0.99 -19.38
CA MET A 106 33.33 -1.81 -19.96
C MET A 106 32.80 -1.27 -21.29
N ALA A 107 32.83 0.05 -21.50
CA ALA A 107 32.50 0.64 -22.80
C ALA A 107 33.53 0.24 -23.86
N LYS A 108 34.83 0.40 -23.57
CA LYS A 108 35.90 0.01 -24.49
C LYS A 108 35.90 -1.49 -24.79
N LYS A 109 35.59 -2.34 -23.80
CA LYS A 109 35.43 -3.78 -24.00
C LYS A 109 34.32 -4.13 -25.00
N ASN A 110 33.31 -3.26 -25.15
CA ASN A 110 32.24 -3.38 -26.13
C ASN A 110 32.54 -2.64 -27.46
N GLY A 111 33.78 -2.18 -27.67
CA GLY A 111 34.18 -1.44 -28.87
C GLY A 111 33.69 0.01 -28.93
N ILE A 112 33.13 0.52 -27.82
CA ILE A 112 32.59 1.88 -27.74
C ILE A 112 33.69 2.84 -27.29
N ASN A 113 33.80 3.98 -27.96
CA ASN A 113 34.72 5.04 -27.52
C ASN A 113 34.24 5.59 -26.16
N SER A 114 35.16 5.98 -25.28
CA SER A 114 34.79 6.45 -23.93
C SER A 114 35.57 7.69 -23.54
N PHE A 115 34.89 8.64 -22.92
CA PHE A 115 35.47 9.83 -22.30
C PHE A 115 35.19 9.80 -20.79
N PHE A 116 36.23 9.59 -20.00
CA PHE A 116 36.14 9.58 -18.54
C PHE A 116 36.14 11.03 -18.03
N ILE A 117 35.13 11.38 -17.23
CA ILE A 117 35.06 12.65 -16.51
C ILE A 117 35.50 12.40 -15.07
N ASP A 118 36.60 13.02 -14.67
CA ASP A 118 36.99 13.00 -13.27
C ASP A 118 36.08 13.93 -12.45
N ARG A 119 35.23 13.33 -11.62
CA ARG A 119 34.35 14.02 -10.66
C ARG A 119 34.85 13.86 -9.22
N GLN A 120 36.10 13.44 -8.98
CA GLN A 120 36.60 13.13 -7.63
C GLN A 120 36.46 14.31 -6.68
N GLU A 121 36.80 15.54 -7.08
CA GLU A 121 36.65 16.71 -6.21
C GLU A 121 35.20 16.91 -5.75
N GLN A 122 34.23 16.81 -6.67
CA GLN A 122 32.80 16.88 -6.34
C GLN A 122 32.35 15.70 -5.48
N LYS A 123 32.85 14.48 -5.73
CA LYS A 123 32.62 13.30 -4.86
C LYS A 123 33.20 13.52 -3.46
N THR A 124 34.36 14.14 -3.30
CA THR A 124 34.93 14.49 -1.98
C THR A 124 34.10 15.53 -1.25
N VAL A 125 33.44 16.46 -1.94
CA VAL A 125 32.46 17.37 -1.32
C VAL A 125 31.30 16.56 -0.73
N TYR A 126 30.67 15.67 -1.51
CA TYR A 126 29.61 14.78 -1.01
C TYR A 126 30.09 13.83 0.11
N THR A 127 31.35 13.39 0.07
CA THR A 127 31.91 12.46 1.07
C THR A 127 32.33 13.18 2.36
N ARG A 128 32.89 14.41 2.27
CA ARG A 128 33.15 15.29 3.43
C ARG A 128 31.87 15.70 4.14
N TRP A 129 30.76 15.84 3.41
CA TRP A 129 29.44 16.14 3.97
C TRP A 129 28.88 15.03 4.88
N SER A 130 29.46 13.82 4.88
CA SER A 130 28.87 12.64 5.54
C SER A 130 29.37 12.32 6.96
N LYS A 131 30.56 12.75 7.36
CA LYS A 131 31.18 12.27 8.64
C LYS A 131 31.48 13.34 9.69
N LYS A 132 31.86 14.56 9.32
CA LYS A 132 32.17 15.64 10.31
C LYS A 132 30.98 16.59 10.56
N GLU A 133 30.20 16.90 9.53
CA GLU A 133 29.07 17.85 9.63
C GLU A 133 27.73 17.16 9.93
N LEU A 134 27.67 15.83 9.90
CA LEU A 134 26.43 15.08 10.09
C LEU A 134 25.79 15.36 11.47
N PRO A 135 26.53 15.39 12.59
CA PRO A 135 25.94 15.68 13.90
C PRO A 135 25.33 17.09 13.95
N GLU A 136 26.06 18.11 13.51
CA GLU A 136 25.59 19.50 13.51
C GLU A 136 24.39 19.71 12.57
N ARG A 137 24.38 19.07 11.39
CA ARG A 137 23.25 19.14 10.46
C ARG A 137 22.02 18.42 11.00
N VAL A 138 22.19 17.25 11.64
CA VAL A 138 21.10 16.55 12.31
C VAL A 138 20.54 17.41 13.43
N GLU A 139 21.39 18.08 14.19
CA GLU A 139 20.96 18.97 15.27
C GLU A 139 20.25 20.22 14.72
N LYS A 140 20.77 20.83 13.66
CA LYS A 140 20.11 21.94 12.96
C LYS A 140 18.76 21.53 12.40
N LEU A 141 18.67 20.34 11.77
CA LEU A 141 17.43 19.81 11.23
C LEU A 141 16.43 19.51 12.35
N LYS A 142 16.88 18.94 13.48
CA LYS A 142 16.04 18.76 14.68
C LYS A 142 15.46 20.09 15.15
N ARG A 143 16.29 21.14 15.27
CA ARG A 143 15.82 22.48 15.65
C ARG A 143 14.84 23.07 14.64
N GLN A 144 15.07 22.87 13.34
CA GLN A 144 14.15 23.32 12.29
C GLN A 144 12.81 22.60 12.39
N ILE A 145 12.82 21.27 12.53
CA ILE A 145 11.61 20.46 12.67
C ILE A 145 10.86 20.87 13.95
N SER A 146 11.54 20.96 15.09
CA SER A 146 10.93 21.43 16.34
C SER A 146 10.35 22.83 16.21
N GLY A 147 11.07 23.76 15.57
CA GLY A 147 10.57 25.11 15.32
C GLY A 147 9.34 25.13 14.39
N GLU A 148 9.27 24.28 13.37
CA GLU A 148 8.07 24.14 12.54
C GLU A 148 6.90 23.53 13.30
N VAL A 149 7.15 22.52 14.15
CA VAL A 149 6.12 21.95 15.04
C VAL A 149 5.60 23.01 16.02
N GLU A 150 6.48 23.81 16.62
CA GLU A 150 6.13 24.91 17.53
C GLU A 150 5.33 26.01 16.83
N LYS A 151 5.73 26.43 15.61
CA LYS A 151 4.95 27.40 14.81
C LYS A 151 3.54 26.89 14.52
N ASN A 152 3.40 25.57 14.38
CA ASN A 152 2.15 24.88 14.12
C ASN A 152 1.48 24.37 15.40
N SER A 153 1.86 24.85 16.59
CA SER A 153 1.30 24.39 17.88
C SER A 153 -0.21 24.65 18.04
N ASN A 154 -0.77 25.57 17.24
CA ASN A 154 -2.20 25.81 17.19
C ASN A 154 -2.98 24.69 16.45
N HIS A 155 -2.27 23.84 15.71
CA HIS A 155 -2.83 22.62 15.13
C HIS A 155 -2.80 21.48 16.14
N VAL A 156 -3.74 20.56 16.00
CA VAL A 156 -3.90 19.43 16.93
C VAL A 156 -3.03 18.27 16.43
N PHE A 157 -2.07 17.85 17.27
CA PHE A 157 -1.08 16.77 17.02
C PHE A 157 -0.17 16.97 15.78
N PRO A 158 0.51 18.12 15.61
CA PRO A 158 1.38 18.39 14.46
C PRO A 158 2.51 17.35 14.31
N GLU A 159 2.98 16.74 15.40
CA GLU A 159 4.02 15.71 15.39
C GLU A 159 3.58 14.43 14.66
N LEU A 160 2.26 14.17 14.59
CA LEU A 160 1.73 13.00 13.90
C LEU A 160 2.02 13.08 12.39
N ALA A 161 2.13 14.28 11.81
CA ALA A 161 2.51 14.45 10.42
C ALA A 161 3.89 13.83 10.14
N LEU A 162 4.87 14.03 11.03
CA LEU A 162 6.20 13.46 10.92
C LEU A 162 6.17 11.93 11.03
N ILE A 163 5.33 11.40 11.92
CA ILE A 163 5.17 9.95 12.12
C ILE A 163 4.55 9.31 10.87
N LEU A 164 3.51 9.91 10.31
CA LEU A 164 2.83 9.40 9.11
C LEU A 164 3.69 9.55 7.84
N TRP A 165 4.48 10.62 7.76
CA TRP A 165 5.50 10.78 6.73
C TRP A 165 6.57 9.69 6.84
N HIS A 166 7.07 9.43 8.05
CA HIS A 166 8.05 8.38 8.29
C HIS A 166 7.49 6.99 7.97
N PHE A 167 6.24 6.73 8.31
CA PHE A 167 5.51 5.52 7.90
C PHE A 167 5.49 5.39 6.37
N SER A 168 5.15 6.46 5.65
CA SER A 168 5.08 6.46 4.18
C SER A 168 6.45 6.16 3.55
N TYR A 169 7.53 6.73 4.10
CA TYR A 169 8.90 6.46 3.69
C TYR A 169 9.29 4.99 3.92
N LEU A 170 9.07 4.46 5.13
CA LEU A 170 9.41 3.07 5.46
C LEU A 170 8.55 2.07 4.67
N LEU A 171 7.28 2.38 4.46
CA LEU A 171 6.38 1.58 3.62
C LEU A 171 6.92 1.53 2.20
N TRP A 172 7.23 2.69 1.60
CA TRP A 172 7.82 2.76 0.27
C TRP A 172 9.09 1.91 0.17
N GLN A 173 10.02 2.09 1.11
CA GLN A 173 11.30 1.40 1.14
C GLN A 173 11.12 -0.12 1.14
N ARG A 174 10.22 -0.64 2.00
CA ARG A 174 9.92 -2.08 2.10
C ARG A 174 9.28 -2.61 0.83
N LEU A 175 8.26 -1.92 0.31
CA LEU A 175 7.56 -2.33 -0.91
C LEU A 175 8.52 -2.35 -2.11
N TYR A 176 9.31 -1.30 -2.24
CA TYR A 176 10.25 -1.12 -3.33
C TYR A 176 11.36 -2.19 -3.33
N TRP A 177 11.99 -2.45 -2.18
CA TRP A 177 13.03 -3.50 -2.08
C TRP A 177 12.50 -4.91 -2.27
N ASN A 178 11.23 -5.14 -1.97
CA ASN A 178 10.56 -6.41 -2.24
C ASN A 178 10.04 -6.52 -3.69
N GLY A 179 10.32 -5.55 -4.56
CA GLY A 179 9.89 -5.54 -5.96
C GLY A 179 8.38 -5.38 -6.14
N ILE A 180 7.66 -4.89 -5.12
CA ILE A 180 6.21 -4.76 -5.13
C ILE A 180 5.81 -3.53 -5.95
N ARG A 181 4.86 -3.73 -6.86
CA ARG A 181 4.35 -2.68 -7.76
C ARG A 181 2.94 -2.21 -7.39
N ASP A 182 2.17 -3.06 -6.74
CA ASP A 182 0.78 -2.83 -6.41
C ASP A 182 0.52 -3.12 -4.93
N VAL A 183 -0.16 -2.19 -4.26
CA VAL A 183 -0.50 -2.31 -2.84
C VAL A 183 -1.92 -1.81 -2.58
N PHE A 184 -2.68 -2.56 -1.77
CA PHE A 184 -4.06 -2.25 -1.42
C PHE A 184 -4.13 -1.64 -0.02
N PHE A 185 -4.64 -0.42 0.08
CA PHE A 185 -4.99 0.20 1.35
C PHE A 185 -6.41 -0.24 1.73
N PHE A 186 -6.56 -0.91 2.88
CA PHE A 186 -7.86 -1.31 3.39
C PHE A 186 -8.64 -0.10 3.88
N SER A 187 -9.97 -0.12 3.69
CA SER A 187 -10.84 0.96 4.14
C SER A 187 -10.91 1.13 5.65
N LYS A 188 -11.61 2.19 6.09
CA LYS A 188 -11.77 2.67 7.46
C LYS A 188 -10.62 3.56 7.94
N GLU A 189 -9.36 3.12 7.82
CA GLU A 189 -8.21 3.98 8.14
C GLU A 189 -7.23 4.18 6.96
N GLY A 190 -7.37 3.40 5.88
CA GLY A 190 -6.44 3.45 4.76
C GLY A 190 -6.67 4.56 3.74
N GLU A 191 -7.80 5.27 3.76
CA GLU A 191 -8.11 6.33 2.77
C GLU A 191 -7.08 7.46 2.86
N PHE A 192 -6.88 7.99 4.06
CA PHE A 192 -5.93 9.06 4.29
C PHE A 192 -4.47 8.57 4.22
N LEU A 193 -4.17 7.35 4.68
CA LEU A 193 -2.85 6.75 4.51
C LEU A 193 -2.46 6.59 3.04
N LYS A 194 -3.40 6.16 2.19
CA LYS A 194 -3.19 6.08 0.75
C LYS A 194 -2.88 7.46 0.17
N PHE A 195 -3.66 8.48 0.53
CA PHE A 195 -3.42 9.86 0.11
C PHE A 195 -2.02 10.34 0.50
N LEU A 196 -1.60 10.16 1.76
CA LEU A 196 -0.27 10.53 2.23
C LEU A 196 0.85 9.77 1.50
N PHE A 197 0.65 8.49 1.24
CA PHE A 197 1.60 7.67 0.50
C PHE A 197 1.75 8.13 -0.96
N GLN A 198 0.64 8.48 -1.63
CA GLN A 198 0.66 9.07 -2.97
C GLN A 198 1.35 10.42 -2.99
N ARG A 199 1.07 11.28 -1.99
CA ARG A 199 1.72 12.59 -1.82
C ARG A 199 3.22 12.43 -1.64
N PHE A 200 3.65 11.57 -0.72
CA PHE A 200 5.06 11.22 -0.49
C PHE A 200 5.74 10.81 -1.80
N GLN A 201 5.14 9.89 -2.57
CA GLN A 201 5.71 9.45 -3.84
C GLN A 201 5.77 10.58 -4.87
N ASN A 202 4.77 11.45 -4.94
CA ASN A 202 4.79 12.60 -5.85
C ASN A 202 5.85 13.64 -5.47
N ASP A 203 6.03 13.92 -4.18
CA ASP A 203 7.05 14.87 -3.70
C ASP A 203 8.48 14.36 -3.91
N PHE A 204 8.70 13.06 -3.68
CA PHE A 204 10.03 12.46 -3.86
C PHE A 204 10.30 12.13 -5.32
N PHE A 205 9.36 11.47 -5.98
CA PHE A 205 9.60 10.88 -7.29
C PHE A 205 9.01 11.66 -8.44
N GLY A 206 8.06 12.57 -8.21
CA GLY A 206 7.29 13.22 -9.27
C GLY A 206 6.14 12.36 -9.83
N ALA A 207 5.99 11.12 -9.34
CA ALA A 207 4.85 10.24 -9.63
C ALA A 207 4.80 9.03 -8.68
N GLN A 208 3.69 8.28 -8.78
CA GLN A 208 3.55 6.98 -8.14
C GLN A 208 4.41 5.92 -8.85
N ILE A 209 5.43 5.43 -8.14
CA ILE A 209 6.23 4.28 -8.60
C ILE A 209 5.63 2.96 -8.11
N ILE A 210 4.92 2.99 -7.00
CA ILE A 210 4.09 1.90 -6.49
C ILE A 210 2.64 2.35 -6.66
N GLN A 211 1.86 1.59 -7.41
CA GLN A 211 0.44 1.79 -7.57
C GLN A 211 -0.26 1.47 -6.27
N SER A 212 -1.06 2.44 -5.81
CA SER A 212 -1.84 2.31 -4.59
C SER A 212 -3.31 2.19 -4.93
N HIS A 213 -3.91 1.09 -4.48
CA HIS A 213 -5.30 0.74 -4.66
C HIS A 213 -6.05 0.94 -3.34
N TYR A 214 -7.35 1.20 -3.41
CA TYR A 214 -8.19 1.33 -2.22
C TYR A 214 -9.24 0.23 -2.22
N LEU A 215 -9.15 -0.68 -1.24
CA LEU A 215 -10.05 -1.81 -1.11
C LEU A 215 -11.04 -1.55 0.01
N ILE A 216 -12.33 -1.45 -0.33
CA ILE A 216 -13.40 -1.31 0.66
C ILE A 216 -13.67 -2.69 1.28
N ILE A 217 -13.15 -2.89 2.48
CA ILE A 217 -13.21 -4.14 3.23
C ILE A 217 -13.28 -3.88 4.73
N SER A 218 -14.00 -4.75 5.43
CA SER A 218 -14.07 -4.73 6.89
C SER A 218 -13.97 -6.15 7.43
N ARG A 219 -13.69 -6.28 8.73
CA ARG A 219 -13.74 -7.57 9.41
C ARG A 219 -15.10 -8.24 9.23
N LYS A 220 -16.19 -7.50 9.40
CA LYS A 220 -17.57 -8.02 9.29
C LYS A 220 -17.87 -8.50 7.87
N ALA A 221 -17.69 -7.64 6.87
CA ALA A 221 -18.04 -7.94 5.48
C ALA A 221 -17.26 -9.14 4.91
N SER A 222 -16.01 -9.30 5.33
CA SER A 222 -15.15 -10.40 4.86
C SER A 222 -15.30 -11.70 5.67
N TYR A 223 -15.97 -11.67 6.82
CA TYR A 223 -15.93 -12.80 7.77
C TYR A 223 -16.63 -14.04 7.21
N ILE A 224 -17.92 -13.96 6.86
CA ILE A 224 -18.65 -15.15 6.40
C ILE A 224 -18.03 -15.76 5.14
N GLY A 225 -17.55 -14.94 4.20
CA GLY A 225 -16.86 -15.41 2.98
C GLY A 225 -15.52 -16.11 3.26
N SER A 226 -14.95 -15.93 4.44
CA SER A 226 -13.72 -16.60 4.88
C SER A 226 -13.96 -17.98 5.49
N LEU A 227 -15.19 -18.27 5.93
CA LEU A 227 -15.51 -19.48 6.68
C LEU A 227 -15.56 -20.75 5.81
N LYS A 228 -15.41 -21.89 6.48
CA LYS A 228 -15.50 -23.23 5.90
C LYS A 228 -16.96 -23.61 5.59
N PRO A 229 -17.18 -24.61 4.74
CA PRO A 229 -18.49 -25.26 4.66
C PRO A 229 -18.97 -25.63 6.07
N LEU A 230 -20.27 -25.50 6.33
CA LEU A 230 -20.83 -25.58 7.68
C LEU A 230 -20.48 -26.90 8.38
N LYS A 231 -20.42 -27.99 7.61
CA LYS A 231 -20.05 -29.33 8.12
C LYS A 231 -18.65 -29.41 8.74
N GLU A 232 -17.76 -28.48 8.40
CA GLU A 232 -16.37 -28.42 8.85
C GLU A 232 -16.08 -27.17 9.69
N GLU A 233 -17.07 -26.29 9.86
CA GLU A 233 -16.92 -25.00 10.54
C GLU A 233 -17.19 -25.13 12.04
N ASN A 234 -16.38 -24.42 12.83
CA ASN A 234 -16.48 -24.39 14.29
C ASN A 234 -16.52 -22.97 14.87
N PHE A 235 -16.50 -21.95 14.00
CA PHE A 235 -16.60 -20.52 14.33
C PHE A 235 -15.59 -20.03 15.38
N THR A 236 -14.45 -20.72 15.50
CA THR A 236 -13.38 -20.39 16.46
C THR A 236 -12.90 -18.94 16.34
N GLY A 237 -12.97 -18.34 15.15
CA GLY A 237 -12.63 -16.94 14.92
C GLY A 237 -13.40 -15.96 15.82
N ILE A 238 -14.70 -16.18 16.00
CA ILE A 238 -15.54 -15.39 16.90
C ILE A 238 -15.44 -15.90 18.33
N PHE A 239 -15.55 -17.21 18.54
CA PHE A 239 -15.69 -17.79 19.87
C PHE A 239 -14.43 -17.70 20.74
N ASN A 240 -13.24 -17.55 20.12
CA ASN A 240 -12.02 -17.23 20.86
C ASN A 240 -12.02 -15.82 21.47
N GLN A 241 -12.87 -14.91 20.97
CA GLN A 241 -12.98 -13.53 21.47
C GLN A 241 -14.26 -13.31 22.26
N TYR A 242 -15.37 -13.91 21.82
CA TYR A 242 -16.71 -13.71 22.36
C TYR A 242 -17.33 -15.05 22.70
N ARG A 243 -16.97 -15.58 23.87
CA ARG A 243 -17.58 -16.82 24.40
C ARG A 243 -18.98 -16.58 24.98
N ASN A 244 -19.22 -15.36 25.45
CA ASN A 244 -20.51 -14.90 25.94
C ASN A 244 -21.07 -13.94 24.89
N ILE A 245 -22.08 -14.39 24.15
CA ILE A 245 -22.65 -13.66 23.02
C ILE A 245 -24.13 -13.98 22.90
N SER A 246 -24.91 -13.04 22.39
CA SER A 246 -26.33 -13.28 22.09
C SER A 246 -26.50 -14.02 20.75
N PRO A 247 -27.59 -14.79 20.56
CA PRO A 247 -27.94 -15.37 19.26
C PRO A 247 -28.01 -14.30 18.15
N ARG A 248 -28.55 -13.11 18.48
CA ARG A 248 -28.54 -11.94 17.60
C ARG A 248 -27.14 -11.58 17.13
N ASP A 249 -26.22 -11.28 18.05
CA ASP A 249 -24.90 -10.77 17.67
C ASP A 249 -24.08 -11.84 16.93
N PHE A 250 -24.25 -13.12 17.28
CA PHE A 250 -23.68 -14.22 16.53
C PHE A 250 -24.22 -14.26 15.08
N LEU A 251 -25.53 -14.24 14.87
CA LEU A 251 -26.11 -14.30 13.52
C LEU A 251 -25.75 -13.05 12.69
N LEU A 252 -25.81 -11.86 13.28
CA LEU A 252 -25.45 -10.61 12.59
C LEU A 252 -23.95 -10.56 12.21
N SER A 253 -23.08 -11.22 12.97
CA SER A 253 -21.66 -11.35 12.62
C SER A 253 -21.42 -12.21 11.38
N LEU A 254 -22.38 -13.08 11.04
CA LEU A 254 -22.39 -13.93 9.86
C LEU A 254 -23.15 -13.27 8.68
N SER A 255 -23.33 -11.95 8.71
CA SER A 255 -24.03 -11.17 7.67
C SER A 255 -25.50 -11.56 7.46
N PHE A 256 -26.14 -12.16 8.48
CA PHE A 256 -27.59 -12.22 8.55
C PHE A 256 -28.13 -10.83 8.87
N ASN A 257 -29.29 -10.49 8.33
CA ASN A 257 -30.02 -9.29 8.74
C ASN A 257 -30.88 -9.58 9.99
N GLU A 258 -31.43 -8.54 10.60
CA GLU A 258 -32.28 -8.64 11.80
C GLU A 258 -33.50 -9.55 11.61
N GLU A 259 -34.14 -9.48 10.45
CA GLU A 259 -35.34 -10.25 10.15
C GLU A 259 -35.03 -11.74 10.01
N GLU A 260 -34.01 -12.09 9.22
CA GLU A 260 -33.52 -13.46 9.07
C GLU A 260 -33.08 -14.05 10.42
N ALA A 261 -32.35 -13.28 11.21
CA ALA A 261 -31.83 -13.74 12.49
C ALA A 261 -32.95 -13.95 13.52
N ARG A 262 -33.93 -13.04 13.55
CA ARG A 262 -35.11 -13.13 14.42
C ARG A 262 -35.99 -14.32 14.04
N ASP A 263 -36.29 -14.49 12.76
CA ASP A 263 -37.06 -15.63 12.27
C ASP A 263 -36.44 -16.98 12.68
N ILE A 264 -35.11 -17.12 12.60
CA ILE A 264 -34.42 -18.33 13.07
C ILE A 264 -34.67 -18.56 14.57
N CYS A 265 -34.52 -17.50 15.39
CA CYS A 265 -34.67 -17.61 16.84
C CYS A 265 -36.12 -17.90 17.24
N ASP A 266 -37.10 -17.25 16.59
CA ASP A 266 -38.52 -17.42 16.85
C ASP A 266 -38.98 -18.85 16.53
N ASN A 267 -38.53 -19.43 15.40
CA ASN A 267 -38.83 -20.82 15.03
C ASN A 267 -38.27 -21.85 16.03
N LEU A 268 -37.21 -21.49 16.75
CA LEU A 268 -36.53 -22.36 17.72
C LEU A 268 -36.92 -22.03 19.17
N ASN A 269 -37.78 -21.04 19.41
CA ASN A 269 -38.10 -20.49 20.73
C ASN A 269 -36.84 -20.08 21.53
N ILE A 270 -35.85 -19.50 20.85
CA ILE A 270 -34.61 -19.00 21.45
C ILE A 270 -34.74 -17.51 21.70
N ASN A 271 -34.31 -17.03 22.87
CA ASN A 271 -34.29 -15.60 23.16
C ASN A 271 -33.26 -14.88 22.28
N PHE A 272 -33.74 -14.01 21.39
CA PHE A 272 -32.92 -13.36 20.36
C PHE A 272 -31.77 -12.51 20.93
N ALA A 273 -32.02 -11.75 21.99
CA ALA A 273 -31.10 -10.72 22.47
C ALA A 273 -30.38 -11.06 23.79
N GLU A 274 -30.72 -12.19 24.41
CA GLU A 274 -30.10 -12.61 25.67
C GLU A 274 -28.65 -13.02 25.46
N ILE A 275 -27.75 -12.46 26.27
CA ILE A 275 -26.35 -12.86 26.27
C ILE A 275 -26.23 -14.19 27.00
N LEU A 276 -25.91 -15.24 26.25
CA LEU A 276 -25.74 -16.59 26.80
C LEU A 276 -24.28 -16.80 27.20
N THR A 277 -24.07 -17.38 28.38
CA THR A 277 -22.73 -17.73 28.86
C THR A 277 -22.26 -19.00 28.16
N ASN A 278 -21.03 -18.97 27.62
CA ASN A 278 -20.47 -20.09 26.88
C ASN A 278 -21.39 -20.60 25.74
N PHE A 279 -21.90 -19.66 24.93
CA PHE A 279 -22.79 -19.93 23.79
C PHE A 279 -22.34 -21.08 22.86
N PRO A 280 -21.04 -21.27 22.52
CA PRO A 280 -20.62 -22.33 21.61
C PRO A 280 -20.97 -23.74 22.10
N ASP A 281 -21.06 -23.93 23.41
CA ASP A 281 -21.35 -25.20 24.06
C ASP A 281 -22.82 -25.29 24.52
N SER A 282 -23.67 -24.33 24.12
CA SER A 282 -25.06 -24.23 24.58
C SER A 282 -26.05 -25.01 23.70
N THR A 283 -27.21 -25.35 24.27
CA THR A 283 -28.30 -26.01 23.54
C THR A 283 -28.88 -25.15 22.43
N GLU A 284 -28.92 -23.83 22.63
CA GLU A 284 -29.39 -22.84 21.66
C GLU A 284 -28.50 -22.84 20.42
N PHE A 285 -27.18 -22.84 20.59
CA PHE A 285 -26.25 -22.92 19.47
C PHE A 285 -26.41 -24.23 18.69
N TYR A 286 -26.52 -25.37 19.39
CA TYR A 286 -26.77 -26.66 18.74
C TYR A 286 -28.08 -26.67 17.93
N ASN A 287 -29.15 -26.09 18.48
CA ASN A 287 -30.44 -25.99 17.82
C ASN A 287 -30.37 -25.10 16.57
N ILE A 288 -29.70 -23.94 16.65
CA ILE A 288 -29.45 -23.07 15.49
C ILE A 288 -28.64 -23.82 14.43
N PHE A 289 -27.54 -24.46 14.82
CA PHE A 289 -26.64 -25.17 13.91
C PHE A 289 -27.32 -26.34 13.18
N SER A 290 -28.24 -27.03 13.87
CA SER A 290 -29.02 -28.15 13.33
C SER A 290 -30.23 -27.70 12.50
N PHE A 291 -30.61 -26.42 12.56
CA PHE A 291 -31.81 -25.92 11.89
C PHE A 291 -31.61 -25.77 10.38
N LYS A 292 -32.44 -26.45 9.58
CA LYS A 292 -32.26 -26.54 8.13
C LYS A 292 -32.27 -25.18 7.41
N LYS A 293 -33.07 -24.23 7.90
CA LYS A 293 -33.13 -22.86 7.35
C LYS A 293 -31.80 -22.13 7.57
N PHE A 294 -31.25 -22.19 8.78
CA PHE A 294 -29.91 -21.64 9.08
C PHE A 294 -28.85 -22.25 8.18
N GLN A 295 -28.81 -23.58 8.05
CA GLN A 295 -27.81 -24.27 7.22
C GLN A 295 -27.84 -23.80 5.76
N THR A 296 -29.04 -23.63 5.20
CA THR A 296 -29.24 -23.18 3.82
C THR A 296 -28.80 -21.73 3.64
N LEU A 297 -29.25 -20.85 4.54
CA LEU A 297 -28.91 -19.42 4.48
C LEU A 297 -27.41 -19.18 4.68
N TYR A 298 -26.79 -19.90 5.62
CA TYR A 298 -25.36 -19.82 5.87
C TYR A 298 -24.55 -20.18 4.62
N GLU A 299 -24.85 -21.31 3.96
CA GLU A 299 -24.11 -21.73 2.77
C GLU A 299 -24.30 -20.77 1.59
N ASN A 300 -25.52 -20.27 1.40
CA ASN A 300 -25.81 -19.29 0.36
C ASN A 300 -25.00 -18.00 0.60
N LYS A 301 -25.11 -17.38 1.77
CA LYS A 301 -24.39 -16.14 2.11
C LYS A 301 -22.88 -16.33 2.06
N ARG A 302 -22.36 -17.46 2.56
CA ARG A 302 -20.93 -17.80 2.53
C ARG A 302 -20.39 -17.83 1.11
N ASN A 303 -21.08 -18.54 0.20
CA ASN A 303 -20.64 -18.64 -1.19
C ASN A 303 -20.82 -17.32 -1.95
N GLU A 304 -21.94 -16.63 -1.74
CA GLU A 304 -22.23 -15.33 -2.35
C GLU A 304 -21.19 -14.28 -1.96
N GLN A 305 -21.01 -14.03 -0.66
CA GLN A 305 -20.07 -13.01 -0.18
C GLN A 305 -18.62 -13.35 -0.54
N ARG A 306 -18.23 -14.63 -0.53
CA ARG A 306 -16.91 -15.04 -1.04
C ARG A 306 -16.75 -14.70 -2.52
N ASN A 307 -17.70 -15.11 -3.36
CA ASN A 307 -17.60 -14.92 -4.80
C ASN A 307 -17.65 -13.44 -5.17
N ASN A 308 -18.50 -12.66 -4.51
CA ASN A 308 -18.62 -11.22 -4.76
C ASN A 308 -17.37 -10.45 -4.30
N LEU A 309 -16.75 -10.82 -3.17
CA LEU A 309 -15.45 -10.26 -2.75
C LEU A 309 -14.33 -10.61 -3.73
N ILE A 310 -14.28 -11.86 -4.24
CA ILE A 310 -13.30 -12.25 -5.27
C ILE A 310 -13.53 -11.43 -6.55
N SER A 311 -14.78 -11.32 -7.03
CA SER A 311 -15.10 -10.47 -8.19
C SER A 311 -14.69 -9.01 -7.97
N TYR A 312 -14.88 -8.47 -6.77
CA TYR A 312 -14.42 -7.11 -6.45
C TYR A 312 -12.88 -7.01 -6.51
N LEU A 313 -12.13 -7.99 -5.99
CA LEU A 313 -10.67 -8.03 -6.14
C LEU A 313 -10.23 -8.12 -7.60
N ASP A 314 -10.92 -8.93 -8.41
CA ASP A 314 -10.61 -9.11 -9.84
C ASP A 314 -10.81 -7.80 -10.62
N SER A 315 -11.71 -6.92 -10.18
CA SER A 315 -11.98 -5.62 -10.81
C SER A 315 -10.78 -4.66 -10.84
N PHE A 316 -9.77 -4.89 -9.99
CA PHE A 316 -8.56 -4.08 -9.98
C PHE A 316 -7.61 -4.43 -11.15
N GLY A 317 -7.85 -5.53 -11.87
CA GLY A 317 -7.05 -5.92 -13.04
C GLY A 317 -5.62 -6.36 -12.69
N ILE A 318 -5.41 -6.84 -11.45
CA ILE A 318 -4.11 -7.27 -10.94
C ILE A 318 -4.04 -8.79 -10.92
N ASP A 319 -2.97 -9.37 -11.48
CA ASP A 319 -2.71 -10.82 -11.42
C ASP A 319 -2.14 -11.21 -10.03
N TYR A 320 -2.99 -11.09 -9.02
CA TYR A 320 -2.61 -11.39 -7.63
C TYR A 320 -2.39 -12.88 -7.39
N HIS A 321 -2.82 -13.77 -8.30
CA HIS A 321 -2.51 -15.19 -8.23
C HIS A 321 -1.02 -15.45 -8.46
N ARG A 322 -0.40 -14.73 -9.39
CA ARG A 322 1.04 -14.78 -9.64
C ARG A 322 1.83 -13.90 -8.67
N ASP A 323 1.40 -12.65 -8.52
CA ASP A 323 2.22 -11.60 -7.87
C ASP A 323 1.95 -11.50 -6.35
N GLY A 324 0.89 -12.14 -5.86
CA GLY A 324 0.41 -12.03 -4.49
C GLY A 324 -0.37 -10.73 -4.24
N ILE A 325 -0.93 -10.61 -3.04
CA ILE A 325 -1.62 -9.41 -2.55
C ILE A 325 -0.77 -8.74 -1.49
N ASN A 326 -0.51 -7.45 -1.66
CA ASN A 326 0.15 -6.62 -0.66
C ASN A 326 -0.87 -5.65 -0.08
N ILE A 327 -1.03 -5.63 1.24
CA ILE A 327 -2.05 -4.81 1.91
C ILE A 327 -1.43 -3.82 2.89
N VAL A 328 -2.10 -2.70 3.10
CA VAL A 328 -1.77 -1.69 4.11
C VAL A 328 -3.00 -1.43 4.97
N ASP A 329 -2.78 -1.45 6.29
CA ASP A 329 -3.81 -1.26 7.29
C ASP A 329 -3.19 -0.60 8.54
N VAL A 330 -4.00 0.06 9.37
CA VAL A 330 -3.57 0.49 10.72
C VAL A 330 -3.62 -0.69 11.68
N GLY A 331 -4.57 -1.61 11.48
CA GLY A 331 -4.99 -2.64 12.42
C GLY A 331 -3.87 -3.49 13.03
N TRP A 332 -4.05 -3.85 14.28
CA TRP A 332 -2.94 -4.32 15.12
C TRP A 332 -2.66 -5.83 15.05
N LYS A 333 -3.67 -6.62 14.69
CA LYS A 333 -3.62 -8.11 14.65
C LYS A 333 -3.66 -8.71 13.25
N GLY A 334 -4.18 -7.95 12.27
CA GLY A 334 -4.34 -8.39 10.88
C GLY A 334 -5.50 -9.35 10.60
N SER A 335 -6.61 -9.28 11.35
CA SER A 335 -7.77 -10.17 11.16
C SER A 335 -8.45 -10.03 9.80
N ILE A 336 -8.47 -8.82 9.19
CA ILE A 336 -9.08 -8.63 7.87
C ILE A 336 -8.24 -9.37 6.81
N GLN A 337 -6.91 -9.31 6.93
CA GLN A 337 -6.01 -10.09 6.10
C GLN A 337 -6.24 -11.60 6.26
N ASP A 338 -6.52 -12.08 7.47
CA ASP A 338 -6.86 -13.49 7.69
C ASP A 338 -8.13 -13.89 6.94
N ASN A 339 -9.18 -13.08 7.06
CA ASN A 339 -10.43 -13.34 6.34
C ASN A 339 -10.19 -13.39 4.83
N LEU A 340 -9.37 -12.47 4.30
CA LEU A 340 -9.04 -12.44 2.88
C LEU A 340 -8.21 -13.67 2.46
N PHE A 341 -7.24 -14.09 3.27
CA PHE A 341 -6.42 -15.27 3.05
C PHE A 341 -7.27 -16.55 2.95
N PHE A 342 -8.24 -16.73 3.86
CA PHE A 342 -9.14 -17.88 3.83
C PHE A 342 -10.22 -17.78 2.75
N THR A 343 -10.68 -16.57 2.41
CA THR A 343 -11.58 -16.33 1.26
C THR A 343 -10.93 -16.85 -0.03
N LEU A 344 -9.63 -16.63 -0.19
CA LEU A 344 -8.80 -17.12 -1.31
C LEU A 344 -8.29 -18.56 -1.13
N LYS A 345 -8.88 -19.31 -0.18
CA LYS A 345 -8.57 -20.72 0.10
C LYS A 345 -7.09 -20.97 0.36
N GLU A 346 -6.39 -19.99 0.95
CA GLU A 346 -4.96 -20.09 1.30
C GLU A 346 -4.01 -20.28 0.10
N LYS A 347 -4.51 -20.05 -1.13
CA LYS A 347 -3.73 -20.29 -2.35
C LYS A 347 -2.83 -19.13 -2.73
N VAL A 348 -3.22 -17.92 -2.35
CA VAL A 348 -2.57 -16.66 -2.71
C VAL A 348 -1.67 -16.18 -1.58
N ASN A 349 -0.48 -15.71 -1.93
CA ASN A 349 0.43 -15.07 -0.98
C ASN A 349 -0.12 -13.70 -0.58
N ILE A 350 -0.30 -13.44 0.72
CA ILE A 350 -0.71 -12.13 1.24
C ILE A 350 0.37 -11.61 2.18
N SER A 351 0.82 -10.38 1.93
CA SER A 351 1.78 -9.65 2.77
C SER A 351 1.15 -8.36 3.28
N GLY A 352 0.99 -8.25 4.59
CA GLY A 352 0.45 -7.05 5.24
C GLY A 352 1.52 -6.15 5.82
N TYR A 353 1.32 -4.84 5.62
CA TYR A 353 2.14 -3.76 6.12
C TYR A 353 1.29 -2.87 7.02
N TYR A 354 1.49 -2.98 8.32
CA TYR A 354 0.67 -2.33 9.33
C TYR A 354 1.38 -1.11 9.91
N VAL A 355 0.65 -0.06 10.30
CA VAL A 355 1.25 1.06 11.07
C VAL A 355 1.99 0.50 12.28
N GLY A 356 1.33 -0.37 13.04
CA GLY A 356 1.97 -1.20 14.06
C GLY A 356 1.33 -2.58 14.17
N LEU A 357 2.08 -3.54 14.72
CA LEU A 357 1.62 -4.93 14.83
C LEU A 357 1.90 -5.50 16.23
N PHE A 358 0.87 -6.02 16.88
CA PHE A 358 0.98 -6.74 18.15
C PHE A 358 -0.02 -7.88 18.21
N GLN A 359 0.42 -9.04 18.74
CA GLN A 359 -0.36 -10.28 18.77
C GLN A 359 -0.99 -10.66 17.40
N PRO A 360 -0.20 -10.75 16.32
CA PRO A 360 -0.72 -11.09 15.01
C PRO A 360 -1.35 -12.50 14.99
N THR A 361 -2.50 -12.63 14.32
CA THR A 361 -3.19 -13.91 14.16
C THR A 361 -2.81 -14.60 12.85
N ASN A 362 -2.93 -15.93 12.80
CA ASN A 362 -2.73 -16.76 11.60
C ASN A 362 -1.48 -16.43 10.76
N VAL A 363 -0.34 -16.14 11.40
CA VAL A 363 0.91 -15.92 10.68
C VAL A 363 1.36 -17.24 10.04
N ARG A 364 1.46 -17.25 8.71
CA ARG A 364 1.86 -18.42 7.90
C ARG A 364 2.83 -17.97 6.81
N GLU A 365 3.51 -18.91 6.16
CA GLU A 365 4.43 -18.62 5.05
C GLU A 365 3.79 -17.75 3.94
N LYS A 366 2.54 -18.08 3.58
CA LYS A 366 1.73 -17.34 2.60
C LYS A 366 0.86 -16.23 3.20
N ASN A 367 0.87 -16.03 4.52
CA ASN A 367 0.07 -15.04 5.22
C ASN A 367 0.94 -14.23 6.19
N ARG A 368 1.77 -13.34 5.63
CA ARG A 368 2.81 -12.61 6.36
C ARG A 368 2.29 -11.26 6.83
N LYS A 369 2.69 -10.84 8.03
CA LYS A 369 2.27 -9.58 8.64
C LYS A 369 3.48 -8.85 9.20
N THR A 370 3.57 -7.56 8.91
CA THR A 370 4.73 -6.75 9.25
C THR A 370 4.29 -5.42 9.84
N GLY A 371 4.75 -5.10 11.05
CA GLY A 371 4.66 -3.74 11.59
C GLY A 371 5.71 -2.83 10.96
N VAL A 372 5.27 -1.69 10.39
CA VAL A 372 6.12 -0.75 9.67
C VAL A 372 6.85 0.19 10.62
N LEU A 373 6.11 0.87 11.52
CA LEU A 373 6.71 1.74 12.55
C LEU A 373 7.17 0.94 13.76
N PHE A 374 6.31 0.03 14.24
CA PHE A 374 6.60 -0.79 15.41
C PHE A 374 5.99 -2.18 15.27
N SER A 375 6.64 -3.18 15.87
CA SER A 375 6.19 -4.57 15.84
C SER A 375 6.57 -5.27 17.14
N GLU A 376 5.69 -6.15 17.62
CA GLU A 376 6.00 -7.04 18.75
C GLU A 376 6.81 -8.27 18.28
N THR A 377 6.55 -8.70 17.04
CA THR A 377 7.09 -9.93 16.46
C THR A 377 7.88 -9.66 15.18
N PRO A 378 8.95 -10.42 14.87
CA PRO A 378 9.53 -11.50 15.68
C PRO A 378 10.30 -11.00 16.90
N GLN A 379 10.72 -9.73 16.89
CA GLN A 379 11.33 -9.06 18.02
C GLN A 379 10.64 -7.72 18.23
N LYS A 380 10.39 -7.40 19.50
CA LYS A 380 9.81 -6.14 19.92
C LYS A 380 10.69 -4.98 19.47
N SER A 381 10.14 -4.07 18.67
CA SER A 381 10.85 -2.90 18.18
C SER A 381 11.14 -1.91 19.31
N SER A 382 12.15 -1.06 19.11
CA SER A 382 12.41 0.07 19.99
C SER A 382 11.16 0.93 20.17
N TYR A 383 10.93 1.41 21.39
CA TYR A 383 9.79 2.25 21.75
C TYR A 383 8.40 1.65 21.49
N PHE A 384 8.30 0.34 21.30
CA PHE A 384 7.03 -0.34 21.04
C PHE A 384 5.94 0.03 22.06
N ASP A 385 6.25 0.04 23.36
CA ASP A 385 5.24 0.34 24.39
C ASP A 385 4.73 1.79 24.30
N ILE A 386 5.59 2.72 23.89
CA ILE A 386 5.21 4.12 23.66
C ILE A 386 4.22 4.22 22.51
N TYR A 387 4.57 3.64 21.35
CA TYR A 387 3.69 3.64 20.18
C TYR A 387 2.36 2.94 20.46
N ARG A 388 2.40 1.80 21.16
CA ARG A 388 1.21 1.01 21.49
C ARG A 388 0.26 1.73 22.46
N THR A 389 0.73 2.69 23.25
CA THR A 389 -0.11 3.38 24.24
C THR A 389 -1.23 4.21 23.58
N ASN A 390 -1.05 4.69 22.34
CA ASN A 390 -1.97 5.62 21.68
C ASN A 390 -2.53 5.10 20.34
N THR A 391 -2.83 3.80 20.26
CA THR A 391 -3.41 3.19 19.04
C THR A 391 -4.71 3.84 18.60
N SER A 392 -5.57 4.22 19.55
CA SER A 392 -6.85 4.88 19.27
C SER A 392 -6.69 6.24 18.58
N LEU A 393 -5.58 6.94 18.82
CA LEU A 393 -5.31 8.21 18.16
C LEU A 393 -5.11 8.03 16.64
N PHE A 394 -4.38 6.98 16.25
CA PHE A 394 -4.24 6.61 14.84
C PHE A 394 -5.59 6.25 14.22
N GLU A 395 -6.40 5.43 14.89
CA GLU A 395 -7.73 5.02 14.40
C GLU A 395 -8.66 6.23 14.22
N MET A 396 -8.66 7.18 15.15
CA MET A 396 -9.50 8.38 15.08
C MET A 396 -9.08 9.33 13.96
N ILE A 397 -7.78 9.61 13.82
CA ILE A 397 -7.28 10.60 12.86
C ILE A 397 -7.27 10.05 11.44
N LEU A 398 -6.99 8.76 11.28
CA LEU A 398 -6.94 8.12 9.96
C LEU A 398 -8.32 7.70 9.44
N GLY A 399 -9.39 7.90 10.23
CA GLY A 399 -10.77 7.59 9.88
C GLY A 399 -11.17 8.08 8.49
N ALA A 400 -11.84 7.21 7.73
CA ALA A 400 -12.26 7.45 6.36
C ALA A 400 -13.51 8.34 6.26
N SER A 401 -13.75 8.85 5.06
CA SER A 401 -14.88 9.71 4.70
C SER A 401 -16.21 8.98 4.58
N HIS A 402 -16.20 7.66 4.71
CA HIS A 402 -17.33 6.76 4.57
C HIS A 402 -17.36 5.71 5.67
N GLY A 403 -18.50 5.02 5.80
CA GLY A 403 -18.73 3.97 6.78
C GLY A 403 -17.91 2.70 6.56
N SER A 404 -17.98 1.77 7.52
CA SER A 404 -17.34 0.46 7.39
C SER A 404 -18.07 -0.44 6.39
N ALA A 405 -17.34 -1.22 5.60
CA ALA A 405 -17.95 -2.17 4.67
C ALA A 405 -18.91 -3.13 5.39
N ASP A 406 -20.10 -3.36 4.84
CA ASP A 406 -21.11 -4.28 5.39
C ASP A 406 -21.19 -5.58 4.60
N GLY A 407 -21.09 -5.50 3.27
CA GLY A 407 -21.14 -6.66 2.38
C GLY A 407 -20.98 -6.30 0.90
N TYR A 408 -20.89 -7.34 0.09
CA TYR A 408 -20.65 -7.28 -1.36
C TYR A 408 -21.83 -7.91 -2.10
N TYR A 409 -22.50 -7.13 -2.94
CA TYR A 409 -23.76 -7.55 -3.55
C TYR A 409 -23.75 -7.27 -5.04
N THR A 410 -24.38 -8.16 -5.81
CA THR A 410 -24.78 -7.81 -7.17
C THR A 410 -25.89 -6.78 -7.15
N ARG A 411 -26.15 -6.16 -8.30
CA ARG A 411 -27.28 -5.23 -8.45
C ARG A 411 -28.63 -5.90 -8.14
N GLU A 412 -28.80 -7.17 -8.50
CA GLU A 412 -30.06 -7.92 -8.28
C GLU A 412 -30.25 -8.33 -6.81
N GLU A 413 -29.17 -8.69 -6.12
CA GLU A 413 -29.16 -9.02 -4.68
C GLU A 413 -29.43 -7.80 -3.78
N ARG A 414 -29.37 -6.59 -4.34
CA ARG A 414 -29.45 -5.30 -3.62
C ARG A 414 -30.87 -4.81 -3.42
N ASP A 415 -31.79 -5.05 -4.33
CA ASP A 415 -33.16 -4.50 -4.26
C ASP A 415 -33.92 -4.85 -2.97
N PRO A 416 -33.70 -6.00 -2.30
CA PRO A 416 -34.28 -6.29 -0.98
C PRO A 416 -33.59 -5.58 0.21
N LEU A 417 -32.43 -4.93 -0.01
CA LEU A 417 -31.54 -4.43 1.05
C LEU A 417 -31.58 -2.90 1.25
N ASP A 418 -32.19 -2.15 0.33
CA ASP A 418 -32.31 -0.69 0.38
C ASP A 418 -33.10 -0.17 1.61
N ASN A 419 -33.79 -1.07 2.34
CA ASN A 419 -34.54 -0.76 3.55
C ASN A 419 -33.73 -0.87 4.86
N ARG A 420 -32.44 -1.26 4.82
CA ARG A 420 -31.62 -1.32 6.05
C ARG A 420 -31.24 0.10 6.51
N PRO A 421 -31.56 0.51 7.75
CA PRO A 421 -31.13 1.79 8.28
C PRO A 421 -29.61 1.92 8.20
N HIS A 422 -29.11 3.07 7.75
CA HIS A 422 -27.69 3.39 7.66
C HIS A 422 -26.86 2.61 6.63
N SER A 423 -27.44 1.66 5.89
CA SER A 423 -26.75 1.00 4.78
C SER A 423 -26.71 1.92 3.57
N ARG A 424 -25.53 2.09 2.96
CA ARG A 424 -25.33 2.89 1.75
C ARG A 424 -24.40 2.19 0.79
N ILE A 425 -24.71 2.29 -0.50
CA ILE A 425 -23.74 1.95 -1.54
C ILE A 425 -22.62 2.98 -1.50
N SER A 426 -21.41 2.51 -1.23
CA SER A 426 -20.21 3.34 -1.26
C SER A 426 -19.55 3.34 -2.64
N HIS A 427 -19.60 2.21 -3.34
CA HIS A 427 -18.92 2.02 -4.62
C HIS A 427 -19.55 0.85 -5.38
N CYS A 428 -19.58 0.93 -6.71
CA CYS A 428 -19.89 -0.22 -7.56
C CYS A 428 -18.82 -0.36 -8.64
N VAL A 429 -18.45 -1.60 -8.94
CA VAL A 429 -17.51 -1.95 -10.01
C VAL A 429 -18.23 -2.77 -11.08
N ASN A 430 -17.98 -2.44 -12.34
CA ASN A 430 -18.57 -3.12 -13.48
C ASN A 430 -17.55 -4.09 -14.09
N LEU A 431 -17.88 -5.37 -14.15
CA LEU A 431 -17.07 -6.47 -14.68
C LEU A 431 -17.63 -7.01 -16.01
N GLY A 432 -18.33 -6.16 -16.78
CA GLY A 432 -19.00 -6.54 -18.01
C GLY A 432 -20.39 -7.13 -17.72
N GLU A 433 -20.47 -8.44 -17.53
CA GLU A 433 -21.75 -9.15 -17.30
C GLU A 433 -22.25 -9.05 -15.84
N LYS A 434 -21.41 -8.58 -14.92
CA LYS A 434 -21.71 -8.51 -13.49
C LYS A 434 -21.29 -7.15 -12.92
N GLU A 435 -22.19 -6.50 -12.18
CA GLU A 435 -21.89 -5.31 -11.37
C GLU A 435 -21.83 -5.72 -9.90
N ILE A 436 -20.73 -5.41 -9.21
CA ILE A 436 -20.57 -5.64 -7.77
C ILE A 436 -20.64 -4.30 -7.05
N CYS A 437 -21.62 -4.14 -6.18
CA CYS A 437 -21.77 -2.99 -5.30
C CYS A 437 -21.33 -3.33 -3.88
N ILE A 438 -20.53 -2.44 -3.31
CA ILE A 438 -20.03 -2.52 -1.94
C ILE A 438 -20.90 -1.60 -1.08
N THR A 439 -21.51 -2.20 -0.08
CA THR A 439 -22.32 -1.48 0.91
C THR A 439 -21.48 -1.14 2.12
N THR A 440 -21.80 -0.03 2.76
CA THR A 440 -21.16 0.45 3.99
C THR A 440 -22.23 0.83 5.00
N VAL A 441 -21.95 0.61 6.28
CA VAL A 441 -22.78 1.12 7.38
C VAL A 441 -22.28 2.50 7.75
N ASP A 442 -23.10 3.52 7.52
CA ASP A 442 -22.75 4.93 7.63
C ASP A 442 -23.70 5.65 8.57
N TYR A 443 -23.24 5.84 9.81
CA TYR A 443 -23.98 6.50 10.87
C TYR A 443 -23.89 8.04 10.75
N PRO A 444 -25.01 8.77 10.91
CA PRO A 444 -25.01 10.24 10.85
C PRO A 444 -24.00 10.90 11.79
N GLU A 445 -23.81 10.35 12.99
CA GLU A 445 -22.89 10.83 14.01
C GLU A 445 -21.43 10.70 13.58
N GLU A 446 -21.05 9.54 13.02
CA GLU A 446 -19.71 9.30 12.48
C GLU A 446 -19.41 10.25 11.31
N ARG A 447 -20.38 10.46 10.43
CA ARG A 447 -20.23 11.40 9.32
C ARG A 447 -20.11 12.84 9.78
N HIS A 448 -20.87 13.23 10.81
CA HIS A 448 -20.77 14.55 11.41
C HIS A 448 -19.38 14.75 12.03
N LEU A 449 -18.91 13.78 12.81
CA LEU A 449 -17.57 13.76 13.39
C LEU A 449 -16.49 13.89 12.31
N PHE A 450 -16.60 13.11 11.21
CA PHE A 450 -15.64 13.17 10.12
C PHE A 450 -15.61 14.55 9.47
N LYS A 451 -16.77 15.08 9.05
CA LYS A 451 -16.86 16.36 8.34
C LYS A 451 -16.41 17.54 9.20
N LYS A 452 -16.78 17.55 10.48
CA LYS A 452 -16.56 18.68 11.39
C LYS A 452 -15.17 18.67 12.02
N HIS A 453 -14.61 17.49 12.30
CA HIS A 453 -13.39 17.37 13.09
C HIS A 453 -12.28 16.62 12.35
N ILE A 454 -12.52 15.39 11.88
CA ILE A 454 -11.44 14.54 11.32
C ILE A 454 -10.90 15.13 10.01
N LYS A 455 -11.76 15.50 9.06
CA LYS A 455 -11.34 16.03 7.76
C LYS A 455 -10.51 17.31 7.86
N PRO A 456 -10.88 18.32 8.68
CA PRO A 456 -10.00 19.47 8.95
C PRO A 456 -8.65 19.08 9.58
N LEU A 457 -8.63 18.12 10.51
CA LEU A 457 -7.40 17.64 11.11
C LEU A 457 -6.47 16.98 10.09
N GLN A 458 -7.03 16.07 9.27
CA GLN A 458 -6.30 15.45 8.16
C GLN A 458 -5.74 16.51 7.21
N LYS A 459 -6.51 17.56 6.90
CA LYS A 459 -6.03 18.69 6.08
C LYS A 459 -4.84 19.41 6.68
N ASN A 460 -4.88 19.67 7.99
CA ASN A 460 -3.78 20.33 8.68
C ASN A 460 -2.52 19.45 8.80
N LEU A 461 -2.68 18.12 8.81
CA LEU A 461 -1.54 17.20 8.90
C LEU A 461 -0.74 17.07 7.61
N TYR A 462 -1.31 17.43 6.46
CA TYR A 462 -0.59 17.34 5.17
C TYR A 462 -0.18 18.69 4.58
N ASN A 463 -0.90 19.77 4.90
CA ASN A 463 -0.52 21.13 4.50
C ASN A 463 0.69 21.58 5.30
#